data_AF-A0A959ZIP9-F1
#
_entry.id   AF-A0A959ZIP9-F1
#
_cell.length_a   1.000
_cell.length_b   1.000
_cell.length_c   1.000
_cell.angle_alpha   90.00
_cell.angle_beta   90.00
_cell.angle_gamma   90.00
#
_symmetry.space_group_name_H-M   'P 1'
#
loop_
_entity.id
_entity.type
_entity.pdbx_description
1 polymer ?
#
loop_
_entity_poly.entity_id
_entity_poly.type
_entity_poly.pdbx_seq_one_letter_code
_entity_poly.pdbx_strand_id
1 'polypeptide(L)' 'IERFLSQPFFVAEQFTGTSGEYVPVAETVRGFRMILDGELDDYAENAFYMKGSIDQVIEQGKG' A
#
# COMPACT_ATOMS: atom_id res chain seq x y z
N ILE A 1 -0.84 -9.97 -2.68
CA ILE A 1 -1.65 -9.68 -1.47
C ILE A 1 -0.79 -9.53 -0.21
N GLU A 2 0.10 -10.48 0.13
CA GLU A 2 0.89 -10.44 1.38
C GLU A 2 1.67 -9.13 1.61
N ARG A 3 2.19 -8.51 0.55
CA ARG A 3 2.90 -7.24 0.65
C ARG A 3 2.01 -6.04 0.94
N PHE A 4 0.75 -6.05 0.49
CA PHE A 4 -0.21 -4.96 0.73
C PHE A 4 -0.68 -4.89 2.20
N LEU A 5 -0.47 -5.97 2.96
CA LEU A 5 -0.68 -5.96 4.42
C LEU A 5 0.44 -5.22 5.18
N SER A 6 1.56 -4.91 4.51
CA SER A 6 2.64 -4.14 5.12
C SER A 6 2.32 -2.65 5.04
N GLN A 7 2.13 -2.03 6.20
CA GLN A 7 1.86 -0.60 6.32
C GLN A 7 2.97 0.08 7.14
N PRO A 8 3.36 1.31 6.78
CA PRO A 8 4.30 2.09 7.58
C PRO A 8 3.62 2.51 8.89
N PHE A 9 4.12 2.00 10.01
CA PHE A 9 3.60 2.35 11.33
C PHE A 9 4.23 3.65 11.84
N PHE A 10 3.40 4.55 12.41
CA PHE A 10 3.86 5.78 13.07
C PHE A 10 4.95 5.54 14.13
N VAL A 11 4.86 4.43 14.87
CA VAL A 11 5.86 4.07 15.88
C VAL A 11 7.18 3.58 15.29
N ALA A 12 7.16 3.10 14.04
CA ALA A 12 8.33 2.61 13.33
C ALA A 12 9.08 3.71 12.57
N GLU A 13 8.52 4.92 12.49
CA GLU A 13 9.11 6.07 11.77
C GLU A 13 10.50 6.42 12.32
N GLN A 14 10.67 6.39 13.65
CA GLN A 14 11.95 6.66 14.31
C GLN A 14 13.06 5.65 13.94
N PHE A 15 12.70 4.44 13.51
CA PHE A 15 13.65 3.37 13.16
C PHE A 15 13.84 3.21 11.65
N THR A 16 12.81 3.52 10.87
CA THR A 16 12.77 3.27 9.41
C THR A 16 12.97 4.53 8.58
N GLY A 17 12.81 5.72 9.17
CA GLY A 17 12.80 7.00 8.45
C GLY A 17 11.63 7.16 7.47
N THR A 18 10.69 6.21 7.45
CA THR A 18 9.48 6.25 6.62
C THR A 18 8.33 6.78 7.46
N SER A 19 7.67 7.84 7.00
CA SER A 19 6.56 8.43 7.74
C SER A 19 5.40 7.45 7.85
N GLY A 20 4.88 7.29 9.06
CA GLY A 20 3.70 6.45 9.29
C GLY A 20 2.48 7.02 8.57
N GLU A 21 1.60 6.14 8.09
CA GLU A 21 0.37 6.55 7.42
C GLU A 21 -0.83 5.87 8.04
N TYR A 22 -1.89 6.66 8.26
CA TYR A 22 -3.17 6.14 8.74
C TYR A 22 -4.08 5.88 7.55
N VAL A 23 -4.44 4.61 7.36
CA VAL A 23 -5.33 4.20 6.27
C VAL A 23 -6.72 3.93 6.83
N PRO A 24 -7.75 4.68 6.41
CA PRO A 24 -9.12 4.41 6.81
C PRO A 24 -9.57 3.02 6.34
N VAL A 25 -10.45 2.37 7.11
CA VAL A 25 -10.96 1.02 6.78
C VAL A 25 -11.60 0.97 5.38
N ALA A 26 -12.30 2.03 4.98
CA ALA A 26 -12.91 2.12 3.64
C ALA A 26 -11.86 2.05 2.52
N GLU A 27 -10.71 2.70 2.68
CA GLU A 27 -9.61 2.66 1.70
C GLU A 27 -8.92 1.30 1.69
N THR A 28 -8.76 0.67 2.85
CA THR A 28 -8.25 -0.70 2.94
C THR A 28 -9.15 -1.66 2.15
N VAL A 29 -10.46 -1.63 2.40
CA VAL A 29 -11.43 -2.51 1.69
C VAL A 29 -11.42 -2.25 0.20
N ARG A 30 -11.37 -0.99 -0.23
CA ARG A 30 -11.25 -0.59 -1.64
C ARG A 30 -9.96 -1.15 -2.26
N GLY A 31 -8.81 -0.98 -1.62
CA GLY A 31 -7.53 -1.47 -2.12
C GLY A 31 -7.50 -2.99 -2.25
N PHE A 32 -8.01 -3.71 -1.26
CA PHE A 32 -8.17 -5.17 -1.35
C PHE A 32 -9.09 -5.59 -2.50
N ARG A 33 -10.19 -4.85 -2.70
CA ARG A 33 -11.13 -5.13 -3.79
C ARG A 33 -10.45 -4.97 -5.16
N MET A 34 -9.72 -3.87 -5.37
CA MET A 34 -9.00 -3.62 -6.63
C MET A 34 -7.93 -4.69 -6.92
N ILE A 35 -7.21 -5.14 -5.88
CA ILE A 35 -6.23 -6.24 -6.02
C ILE A 35 -6.94 -7.55 -6.39
N LEU A 36 -8.10 -7.85 -5.78
CA LEU A 36 -8.86 -9.07 -6.08
C LEU A 36 -9.54 -9.03 -7.44
N ASP A 37 -9.97 -7.86 -7.89
CA ASP A 37 -10.59 -7.64 -9.20
C ASP A 37 -9.54 -7.60 -10.34
N GLY A 38 -8.24 -7.68 -10.02
CA GLY A 38 -7.13 -7.75 -10.99
C GLY A 38 -6.75 -6.41 -11.62
N GLU A 39 -7.29 -5.29 -11.11
CA GLU A 39 -7.03 -3.94 -11.65
C GLU A 39 -5.57 -3.50 -11.49
N LEU A 40 -4.80 -4.20 -10.65
CA LEU A 40 -3.44 -3.85 -10.29
C LEU A 40 -2.42 -4.95 -10.62
N ASP A 41 -2.79 -5.93 -11.44
CA ASP A 41 -1.93 -7.06 -11.82
C ASP A 41 -0.72 -6.61 -12.68
N ASP A 42 -0.83 -5.45 -13.34
CA ASP A 42 0.26 -4.86 -14.12
C ASP A 42 1.38 -4.25 -13.24
N TYR A 43 1.15 -4.09 -11.94
CA TYR A 43 2.11 -3.48 -11.02
C TYR A 43 3.02 -4.52 -10.38
N ALA A 44 4.31 -4.22 -10.33
CA ALA A 44 5.28 -5.10 -9.66
C ALA A 44 4.94 -5.26 -8.17
N GLU A 45 5.16 -6.45 -7.61
CA GLU A 45 4.87 -6.73 -6.20
C GLU A 45 5.58 -5.78 -5.21
N ASN A 46 6.72 -5.19 -5.60
CA ASN A 46 7.43 -4.20 -4.80
C ASN A 46 6.65 -2.88 -4.65
N ALA A 47 5.77 -2.55 -5.60
CA ALA A 47 4.93 -1.36 -5.52
C ALA A 47 3.95 -1.41 -4.35
N PHE A 48 3.62 -2.62 -3.86
CA PHE A 48 2.70 -2.84 -2.73
C PHE A 48 3.40 -2.88 -1.37
N TYR A 49 4.73 -2.77 -1.31
CA TYR A 49 5.48 -2.88 -0.07
C TYR A 49 5.55 -1.54 0.68
N MET A 50 5.22 -1.55 1.98
CA MET A 50 5.20 -0.39 2.87
C MET A 50 4.44 0.81 2.29
N LYS A 51 3.23 0.56 1.76
CA LYS A 51 2.31 1.60 1.30
C LYS A 51 1.13 1.74 2.23
N GLY A 52 0.64 2.96 2.40
CA GLY A 52 -0.61 3.19 3.11
C GLY A 52 -1.81 2.91 2.21
N SER A 53 -2.08 3.81 1.28
CA SER A 53 -3.22 3.72 0.38
C SER A 53 -2.90 3.06 -0.97
N ILE A 54 -3.94 2.51 -1.62
CA ILE A 54 -3.81 1.90 -2.95
C ILE A 54 -3.42 2.93 -4.02
N ASP A 55 -3.81 4.19 -3.82
CA ASP A 55 -3.47 5.29 -4.73
C ASP A 55 -1.96 5.53 -4.80
N GLN A 56 -1.21 5.32 -3.70
CA GLN A 56 0.25 5.38 -3.69
C GLN A 56 0.90 4.26 -4.49
N VAL A 57 0.28 3.08 -4.53
CA VAL A 57 0.73 1.95 -5.36
C VAL A 57 0.61 2.33 -6.84
N ILE A 58 -0.52 2.94 -7.21
CA ILE A 58 -0.79 3.39 -8.59
C ILE A 58 0.15 4.52 -9.01
N GLU A 59 0.41 5.47 -8.11
CA GLU A 59 1.27 6.62 -8.36
C GLU A 59 2.75 6.22 -8.50
N GLN A 60 3.25 5.38 -7.60
CA GLN A 60 4.66 4.93 -7.61
C GLN A 60 4.91 3.75 -8.55
N GLY A 61 3.89 2.98 -8.87
CA GLY A 61 3.97 1.84 -9.78
C GLY A 61 3.96 2.22 -11.26
N LYS A 62 3.67 3.47 -11.61
CA LYS A 62 3.75 4.00 -12.99
C LYS A 62 5.17 4.44 -13.40
N GLY A 63 6.21 3.98 -12.70
CA GLY A 63 7.62 4.28 -12.97
C GLY A 63 8.32 3.21 -13.80
#